data_AF-A0A7R9HZJ8-F1
#
_entry.id   AF-A0A7R9HZJ8-F1
#
_cell.length_a   1.000
_cell.length_b   1.000
_cell.length_c   1.000
_cell.angle_alpha   90.00
_cell.angle_beta   90.00
_cell.angle_gamma   90.00
#
_symmetry.space_group_name_H-M   'P 1'
#
loop_
_entity.id
_entity.type
_entity.pdbx_description
1 polymer ?
#
loop_
_entity_poly.entity_id
_entity_poly.type
_entity_poly.pdbx_seq_one_letter_code
_entity_poly.pdbx_strand_id
1 'polypeptide(L)'
;MTEGKLEVFLSRLTQLLKEGGAFDPDRDIPVVQFQPPDKLKEVLPLELGPTPSSDEALLSLCQDVIKYSVKTSHHHFHNQLYSGTDPYGLAGAWLTEALNTNHLNQTDLPEESTVSQSNPADHTFSKNTYMSDSPE
;
A
#
# COMPACT_ATOMS: atom_id res chain seq x y z
N MET A 1 -26.65 1.79 -11.44
CA MET A 1 -26.86 1.51 -10.00
C MET A 1 -25.65 0.76 -9.44
N THR A 2 -24.48 1.39 -9.49
CA THR A 2 -23.18 0.85 -9.02
C THR A 2 -22.76 1.42 -7.66
N GLU A 3 -23.40 2.50 -7.22
CA GLU A 3 -23.01 3.30 -6.05
C GLU A 3 -23.07 2.53 -4.71
N GLY A 4 -23.98 1.56 -4.55
CA GLY A 4 -24.06 0.78 -3.30
C GLY A 4 -23.23 -0.50 -3.27
N LYS A 5 -22.83 -1.04 -4.43
CA LYS A 5 -22.17 -2.36 -4.49
C LYS A 5 -20.77 -2.31 -3.89
N LEU A 6 -20.02 -1.28 -4.24
CA LEU A 6 -18.65 -1.07 -3.74
C LEU A 6 -18.65 -0.85 -2.22
N GLU A 7 -19.52 0.02 -1.71
CA GLU A 7 -19.62 0.33 -0.29
C GLU A 7 -19.96 -0.90 0.55
N VAL A 8 -20.92 -1.71 0.10
CA VAL A 8 -21.29 -2.97 0.76
C VAL A 8 -20.12 -3.95 0.76
N PHE A 9 -19.44 -4.12 -0.38
CA PHE A 9 -18.31 -5.03 -0.49
C PHE A 9 -17.15 -4.62 0.43
N LEU A 10 -16.74 -3.34 0.40
CA LEU A 10 -15.66 -2.83 1.24
C LEU A 10 -16.01 -2.90 2.73
N SER A 11 -17.26 -2.65 3.10
CA SER A 11 -17.74 -2.82 4.48
C SER A 11 -17.64 -4.27 4.95
N ARG A 12 -17.93 -5.24 4.07
CA ARG A 12 -17.77 -6.67 4.39
C ARG A 12 -16.29 -7.07 4.48
N LEU A 13 -15.46 -6.60 3.56
CA LEU A 13 -14.02 -6.88 3.57
C LEU A 13 -13.35 -6.34 4.83
N THR A 14 -13.64 -5.09 5.21
CA THR A 14 -13.08 -4.49 6.44
C THR A 14 -13.51 -5.23 7.70
N GLN A 15 -14.76 -5.71 7.75
CA GLN A 15 -15.23 -6.56 8.83
C GLN A 15 -14.45 -7.89 8.87
N LEU A 16 -14.23 -8.54 7.72
CA LEU A 16 -13.45 -9.79 7.64
C LEU A 16 -11.99 -9.59 8.09
N LEU A 17 -11.36 -8.48 7.71
CA LEU A 17 -9.99 -8.17 8.13
C LEU A 17 -9.89 -8.01 9.66
N LYS A 18 -10.90 -7.37 10.26
CA LYS A 18 -10.99 -7.22 11.72
C LYS A 18 -11.22 -8.57 12.41
N GLU A 19 -12.22 -9.32 11.98
CA GLU A 19 -12.57 -10.63 12.57
C GLU A 19 -11.46 -11.68 12.39
N GLY A 20 -10.76 -11.64 11.25
CA GLY A 20 -9.65 -12.53 10.94
C GLY A 20 -8.33 -12.16 11.62
N GLY A 21 -8.30 -11.13 12.48
CA GLY A 21 -7.10 -10.71 13.21
C GLY A 21 -5.98 -10.20 12.29
N ALA A 22 -6.31 -9.51 11.20
CA ALA A 22 -5.30 -8.96 10.29
C ALA A 22 -4.49 -7.83 10.94
N PHE A 23 -5.14 -6.99 11.75
CA PHE A 23 -4.53 -5.81 12.35
C PHE A 23 -4.05 -6.02 13.80
N ASP A 24 -4.77 -6.84 14.55
CA ASP A 24 -4.50 -7.14 15.96
C ASP A 24 -4.89 -8.60 16.25
N PRO A 25 -4.04 -9.57 15.87
CA PRO A 25 -4.29 -10.98 16.13
C PRO A 25 -4.18 -11.28 17.63
N ASP A 26 -5.07 -12.14 18.13
CA ASP A 26 -4.99 -12.65 19.50
C ASP A 26 -3.63 -13.32 19.76
N ARG A 27 -3.14 -13.23 21.00
CA ARG A 27 -1.88 -13.87 21.42
C ARG A 27 -1.96 -15.39 21.40
N ASP A 28 -3.17 -15.92 21.58
CA ASP A 28 -3.42 -17.37 21.67
C ASP A 28 -3.59 -18.04 20.29
N ILE A 29 -3.68 -17.25 19.21
CA ILE A 29 -3.72 -17.81 17.85
C ILE A 29 -2.30 -18.00 17.29
N PRO A 30 -2.07 -18.97 16.39
CA PRO A 30 -0.76 -19.13 15.78
C PRO A 30 -0.42 -17.94 14.85
N VAL A 31 0.85 -17.53 14.85
CA VAL A 31 1.40 -16.52 13.92
C VAL A 31 1.13 -16.89 12.44
N VAL A 32 1.05 -18.17 12.12
CA VAL A 32 0.65 -18.66 10.80
C VAL A 32 -0.01 -20.03 10.92
N GLN A 33 -1.13 -20.23 10.21
CA GLN A 33 -1.71 -21.56 10.02
C GLN A 33 -1.02 -22.25 8.85
N PHE A 34 0.19 -22.75 9.10
CA PHE A 34 1.03 -23.31 8.04
C PHE A 34 0.35 -24.47 7.31
N GLN A 35 0.40 -24.43 5.98
CA GLN A 35 0.01 -25.52 5.09
C GLN A 35 1.14 -25.77 4.08
N PRO A 36 1.48 -27.03 3.78
CA PRO A 36 2.35 -27.36 2.66
C PRO A 36 1.78 -26.82 1.34
N PRO A 37 2.61 -26.44 0.35
CA PRO A 37 2.14 -25.83 -0.90
C PRO A 37 1.05 -26.61 -1.63
N ASP A 38 1.12 -27.94 -1.65
CA ASP A 38 0.12 -28.78 -2.31
C ASP A 38 -1.24 -28.71 -1.61
N LYS A 39 -1.24 -28.67 -0.27
CA LYS A 39 -2.47 -28.48 0.52
C LYS A 39 -2.99 -27.06 0.46
N LEU A 40 -2.12 -26.06 0.37
CA LEU A 40 -2.52 -24.68 0.24
C LEU A 40 -3.26 -24.43 -1.09
N LYS A 41 -2.82 -25.06 -2.19
CA LYS A 41 -3.53 -24.99 -3.49
C LYS A 41 -4.92 -25.59 -3.45
N GLU A 42 -5.12 -26.65 -2.67
CA GLU A 42 -6.44 -27.28 -2.50
C GLU A 42 -7.42 -26.35 -1.74
N VAL A 43 -6.93 -25.64 -0.71
CA VAL A 43 -7.78 -24.77 0.14
C VAL A 43 -7.87 -23.33 -0.34
N LEU A 44 -6.93 -22.88 -1.19
CA LEU A 44 -6.89 -21.53 -1.75
C LEU A 44 -6.72 -21.62 -3.27
N PRO A 45 -7.79 -21.94 -4.02
CA PRO A 45 -7.75 -22.04 -5.46
C PRO A 45 -7.67 -20.65 -6.09
N LEU A 46 -6.44 -20.20 -6.39
CA LEU A 46 -6.16 -18.89 -7.00
C LEU A 46 -6.19 -18.91 -8.54
N GLU A 47 -6.64 -20.01 -9.14
CA GLU A 47 -6.74 -20.14 -10.60
C GLU A 47 -7.88 -19.29 -11.16
N LEU A 48 -7.58 -18.49 -12.19
CA LEU A 48 -8.55 -17.63 -12.83
C LEU A 48 -9.43 -18.44 -13.81
N GLY A 49 -10.73 -18.46 -13.54
CA GLY A 49 -11.72 -19.04 -14.44
C GLY A 49 -12.16 -18.09 -15.57
N PRO A 50 -12.80 -18.59 -16.63
CA PRO A 50 -13.33 -17.78 -17.73
C PRO A 50 -14.58 -16.97 -17.34
N THR A 51 -15.21 -17.27 -16.19
CA THR A 51 -16.42 -16.63 -15.71
C THR A 51 -16.13 -15.76 -14.48
N PRO A 52 -16.82 -14.61 -14.33
CA PRO A 52 -16.69 -13.78 -13.14
C PRO A 52 -17.20 -14.53 -11.90
N SER A 53 -16.47 -14.39 -10.79
CA SER A 53 -16.89 -14.87 -9.47
C SER A 53 -17.94 -13.95 -8.87
N SER A 54 -18.78 -14.50 -7.97
CA SER A 54 -19.70 -13.69 -7.17
C SER A 54 -18.96 -12.96 -6.04
N ASP A 55 -19.57 -11.91 -5.50
CA ASP A 55 -19.02 -11.16 -4.37
C ASP A 55 -18.82 -12.06 -3.14
N GLU A 56 -19.73 -13.00 -2.89
CA GLU A 56 -19.64 -13.96 -1.78
C GLU A 56 -18.46 -14.92 -1.95
N ALA A 57 -18.22 -15.38 -3.19
CA ALA A 57 -17.07 -16.22 -3.49
C ALA A 57 -15.75 -15.46 -3.27
N LEU A 58 -15.70 -14.19 -3.66
CA LEU A 58 -14.54 -13.33 -3.42
C LEU A 58 -14.32 -13.07 -1.93
N LEU A 59 -15.38 -12.81 -1.16
CA LEU A 59 -15.29 -12.61 0.29
C LEU A 59 -14.83 -13.89 1.02
N SER A 60 -15.32 -15.07 0.59
CA SER A 60 -14.84 -16.36 1.10
C SER A 60 -13.34 -16.54 0.80
N LEU A 61 -12.92 -16.21 -0.42
CA LEU A 61 -11.50 -16.26 -0.79
C LEU A 61 -10.67 -15.30 0.07
N CYS A 62 -11.14 -14.07 0.31
CA CYS A 62 -10.48 -13.13 1.22
C CYS A 62 -10.34 -13.70 2.63
N GLN A 63 -11.37 -14.38 3.15
CA GLN A 63 -11.32 -15.04 4.45
C GLN A 63 -10.24 -16.11 4.51
N ASP A 64 -10.13 -16.95 3.48
CA ASP A 64 -9.09 -17.98 3.38
C ASP A 64 -7.70 -17.37 3.26
N VAL A 65 -7.52 -16.33 2.44
CA VAL A 65 -6.26 -15.57 2.36
C VAL A 65 -5.87 -15.03 3.74
N ILE A 66 -6.80 -14.40 4.46
CA ILE A 66 -6.53 -13.87 5.80
C ILE A 66 -6.13 -14.99 6.75
N LYS A 67 -6.81 -16.15 6.70
CA LYS A 67 -6.57 -17.28 7.61
C LYS A 67 -5.20 -17.93 7.41
N TYR A 68 -4.80 -18.17 6.16
CA TYR A 68 -3.58 -18.89 5.82
C TYR A 68 -2.35 -17.99 5.67
N SER A 69 -2.53 -16.67 5.60
CA SER A 69 -1.42 -15.72 5.60
C SER A 69 -0.75 -15.60 6.97
N VAL A 70 0.55 -15.27 6.94
CA VAL A 70 1.32 -14.96 8.14
C VAL A 70 0.79 -13.66 8.77
N LYS A 71 0.57 -13.69 10.07
CA LYS A 71 0.12 -12.55 10.87
C LYS A 71 1.30 -11.69 11.28
N THR A 72 1.74 -10.80 10.39
CA THR A 72 2.90 -9.92 10.63
C THR A 72 2.65 -8.91 11.76
N SER A 73 1.39 -8.63 12.07
CA SER A 73 0.95 -7.82 13.21
C SER A 73 1.02 -8.55 14.56
N HIS A 74 1.30 -9.86 14.57
CA HIS A 74 1.30 -10.65 15.78
C HIS A 74 2.50 -10.33 16.68
N HIS A 75 2.25 -10.21 17.99
CA HIS A 75 3.26 -9.97 19.02
C HIS A 75 4.45 -10.95 19.04
N HIS A 76 4.29 -12.16 18.49
CA HIS A 76 5.32 -13.20 18.43
C HIS A 76 5.96 -13.34 17.04
N PHE A 77 5.64 -12.42 16.11
CA PHE A 77 6.28 -12.36 14.80
C PHE A 77 7.60 -11.58 14.90
N HIS A 78 8.71 -12.33 14.83
CA HIS A 78 10.09 -11.81 14.90
C HIS A 78 10.95 -12.21 13.70
N ASN A 79 10.31 -12.69 12.61
CA ASN A 79 11.03 -13.23 11.45
C ASN A 79 11.71 -12.14 10.61
N GLN A 80 11.24 -10.90 10.70
CA GLN A 80 11.66 -9.79 9.84
C GLN A 80 12.00 -8.55 10.66
N LEU A 81 12.65 -7.57 10.03
CA LEU A 81 12.94 -6.26 10.64
C LEU A 81 11.72 -5.32 10.70
N TYR A 82 10.53 -5.83 10.37
CA TYR A 82 9.24 -5.16 10.49
C TYR A 82 8.26 -6.07 11.23
N SER A 83 7.33 -5.48 11.98
CA SER A 83 6.26 -6.17 12.69
C SER A 83 5.19 -5.16 13.10
N GLY A 84 3.99 -5.63 13.43
CA GLY A 84 2.88 -4.78 13.83
C GLY A 84 2.14 -4.15 12.65
N THR A 85 1.11 -3.38 12.96
CA THR A 85 0.38 -2.55 12.01
C THR A 85 0.18 -1.17 12.64
N ASP A 86 0.74 -0.13 12.01
CA ASP A 86 0.49 1.25 12.42
C ASP A 86 -0.85 1.73 11.83
N PRO A 87 -1.82 2.15 12.66
CA PRO A 87 -3.14 2.53 12.18
C PRO A 87 -3.10 3.75 11.24
N TYR A 88 -2.18 4.70 11.46
CA TYR A 88 -2.06 5.89 10.62
C TYR A 88 -1.43 5.57 9.27
N GLY A 89 -0.39 4.74 9.25
CA GLY A 89 0.23 4.23 8.04
C GLY A 89 -0.76 3.42 7.19
N LEU A 90 -1.59 2.57 7.80
CA LEU A 90 -2.63 1.83 7.09
C LEU A 90 -3.70 2.76 6.51
N ALA A 91 -4.15 3.76 7.28
CA ALA A 91 -5.10 4.76 6.80
C ALA A 91 -4.53 5.55 5.61
N GLY A 92 -3.24 5.94 5.68
CA GLY A 92 -2.53 6.59 4.58
C GLY A 92 -2.42 5.70 3.34
N ALA A 93 -2.15 4.41 3.52
CA ALA A 93 -2.13 3.44 2.43
C ALA A 93 -3.50 3.31 1.76
N TRP A 94 -4.57 3.15 2.53
CA TRP A 94 -5.94 3.08 1.99
C TRP A 94 -6.37 4.37 1.28
N LEU A 95 -6.01 5.53 1.84
CA LEU A 95 -6.29 6.82 1.20
C LEU A 95 -5.55 6.95 -0.13
N THR A 96 -4.28 6.55 -0.18
CA THR A 96 -3.47 6.59 -1.39
C THR A 96 -4.04 5.67 -2.47
N GLU A 97 -4.41 4.44 -2.10
CA GLU A 97 -5.03 3.47 -3.01
C GLU A 97 -6.42 3.92 -3.49
N ALA A 98 -7.21 4.57 -2.63
CA ALA A 98 -8.52 5.09 -3.00
C ALA A 98 -8.43 6.24 -4.01
N LEU A 99 -7.39 7.08 -3.90
CA LEU A 99 -7.15 8.19 -4.84
C LEU A 99 -6.52 7.72 -6.15
N ASN A 100 -5.83 6.56 -6.15
CA ASN A 100 -5.23 5.91 -7.32
C ASN A 100 -4.53 6.88 -8.30
N THR A 101 -3.83 7.87 -7.76
CA THR A 101 -3.13 8.89 -8.55
C THR A 101 -1.73 8.40 -8.94
N ASN A 102 -1.29 8.77 -10.14
CA ASN A 102 0.06 8.44 -10.59
C ASN A 102 1.04 9.51 -10.08
N HIS A 103 2.20 9.07 -9.58
CA HIS A 103 3.28 9.97 -9.17
C HIS A 103 3.88 10.76 -10.36
N LEU A 104 3.64 10.30 -11.59
CA LEU A 104 3.99 11.03 -12.80
C LEU A 104 2.96 12.12 -13.07
N ASN A 105 3.26 13.31 -12.56
CA ASN A 105 3.22 14.61 -13.24
C ASN A 105 3.29 15.70 -12.16
N GLN A 106 4.46 16.30 -11.95
CA GLN A 106 4.61 17.57 -11.22
C GLN A 106 3.98 18.76 -12.00
N THR A 107 2.87 18.53 -12.70
CA THR A 107 2.24 19.52 -13.59
C THR A 107 0.82 19.88 -13.17
N ASP A 108 0.24 19.16 -12.20
CA ASP A 108 -1.13 19.44 -11.71
C ASP A 108 -1.18 20.08 -10.31
N LEU A 109 -0.05 20.60 -9.80
CA LEU A 109 -0.06 21.47 -8.62
C LEU A 109 0.09 22.93 -9.08
N PRO A 110 -0.90 23.82 -8.84
CA PRO A 110 -0.70 25.24 -9.02
C PRO A 110 0.43 25.71 -8.10
N GLU A 111 1.31 26.56 -8.64
CA GLU A 111 2.54 27.05 -8.03
C GLU A 111 2.42 27.40 -6.53
N GLU A 112 3.03 26.59 -5.67
CA GLU A 112 3.40 26.99 -4.30
C GLU A 112 4.92 26.88 -4.09
N SER A 113 5.71 27.24 -5.11
CA SER A 113 7.18 27.26 -5.04
C SER A 113 7.78 28.67 -4.86
N THR A 114 6.98 29.69 -4.57
CA THR A 114 7.48 31.08 -4.41
C THR A 114 7.35 31.59 -2.97
N VAL A 115 7.60 30.75 -1.96
CA VAL A 115 7.94 31.25 -0.61
C VAL A 115 9.04 30.37 -0.03
N SER A 116 10.19 30.98 0.23
CA SER A 116 11.38 30.40 0.89
C SER A 116 12.53 29.92 -0.01
N GLN A 117 13.02 30.80 -0.89
CA GLN A 117 14.48 30.90 -1.09
C GLN A 117 14.92 32.36 -1.01
N SER A 118 14.84 32.94 0.19
CA SER A 118 15.57 34.17 0.50
C SER A 118 17.02 33.81 0.89
N ASN A 119 17.89 34.12 -0.06
CA ASN A 119 19.35 34.02 -0.08
C ASN A 119 20.07 34.56 1.17
N PRO A 120 21.21 33.96 1.58
CA PRO A 120 22.28 34.72 2.21
C PRO A 120 23.60 34.59 1.41
N ALA A 121 24.09 35.74 0.94
CA ALA A 121 25.48 36.13 0.72
C ALA A 121 26.46 35.07 0.15
N ASP A 122 26.84 35.16 -1.13
CA ASP A 122 27.90 36.05 -1.67
C ASP A 122 29.34 35.55 -1.39
N HIS A 123 30.17 35.57 -2.44
CA HIS A 123 31.52 35.02 -2.62
C HIS A 123 31.58 33.48 -2.86
N THR A 124 32.09 32.92 -3.96
CA THR A 124 33.39 33.22 -4.57
C THR A 124 33.49 32.53 -5.96
N PHE A 125 33.71 33.35 -7.01
CA PHE A 125 34.57 33.12 -8.18
C PHE A 125 34.48 31.78 -8.98
N SER A 126 33.76 31.81 -10.11
CA SER A 126 33.95 30.85 -11.22
C SER A 126 34.98 31.40 -12.22
N LYS A 127 36.09 30.68 -12.38
CA LYS A 127 37.06 30.86 -13.46
C LYS A 127 36.50 30.30 -14.77
N ASN A 128 36.79 31.02 -15.86
CA ASN A 128 36.90 30.53 -17.23
C ASN A 128 35.59 30.07 -17.90
N THR A 129 35.35 30.24 -19.19
CA THR A 129 36.01 30.93 -20.30
C THR A 129 34.99 30.80 -21.43
N TYR A 130 34.56 31.90 -22.02
CA TYR A 130 34.11 31.90 -23.41
C TYR A 130 34.91 32.99 -24.13
N MET A 131 35.93 32.54 -24.88
CA MET A 131 36.24 33.10 -26.20
C MET A 131 34.90 33.16 -26.96
N SER A 132 34.53 34.17 -27.70
CA SER A 132 35.30 35.09 -28.55
C SER A 132 34.33 36.20 -28.92
N ASP A 133 34.79 37.45 -28.93
CA ASP A 133 34.46 38.41 -29.99
C ASP A 133 35.37 39.63 -29.83
N SER A 134 36.37 39.73 -30.71
CA SER A 134 37.16 40.93 -30.94
C SER A 134 36.40 41.85 -31.89
N PRO A 135 36.54 43.17 -31.73
CA PRO A 135 37.04 43.92 -32.88
C PRO A 135 38.12 44.96 -32.52
N GLU A 136 38.85 45.33 -33.59
CA GLU A 136 39.99 46.25 -33.75
C GLU A 136 41.39 45.70 -33.45
#